data_AF-A0A7Y2ZFJ4-F1
#
_entry.id   AF-A0A7Y2ZFJ4-F1
#
_cell.length_a   1.000
_cell.length_b   1.000
_cell.length_c   1.000
_cell.angle_alpha   90.00
_cell.angle_beta   90.00
_cell.angle_gamma   90.00
#
_symmetry.space_group_name_H-M   'P 1'
#
loop_
_entity.id
_entity.type
_entity.pdbx_description
1 polymer ?
#
loop_
_entity_poly.entity_id
_entity_poly.type
_entity_poly.pdbx_seq_one_letter_code
_entity_poly.pdbx_strand_id
1 'polypeptide(L)'
;MAPLEPVAACLACGSSDRDAHHETAAMMDASAQRFRFSRCRACGLVYLDPRVPAGDLGRYYTDAYLPYRGPEAWGRWRGLVASGLRATDRRRVARVR
;
A
#
# COMPACT_ATOMS: atom_id res chain seq x y z
N MET A 1 11.80 -8.49 -7.35
CA MET A 1 10.35 -8.28 -7.58
C MET A 1 9.60 -9.43 -6.94
N ALA A 2 8.50 -9.15 -6.23
CA ALA A 2 7.62 -10.19 -5.70
C ALA A 2 6.83 -10.84 -6.84
N PRO A 3 6.52 -12.15 -6.76
CA PRO A 3 5.64 -12.78 -7.74
C PRO A 3 4.26 -12.10 -7.71
N LEU A 4 3.57 -12.12 -8.84
CA LEU A 4 2.20 -11.62 -8.98
C LEU A 4 1.29 -12.77 -9.41
N GLU A 5 0.11 -12.84 -8.82
CA GLU A 5 -0.93 -13.81 -9.15
C GLU A 5 -2.12 -13.11 -9.85
N PRO A 6 -2.63 -13.66 -10.97
CA PRO A 6 -3.86 -13.17 -11.59
C PRO A 6 -5.07 -13.35 -10.67
N VAL A 7 -6.01 -12.42 -10.74
CA VAL A 7 -7.27 -12.54 -10.00
C VAL A 7 -8.33 -13.15 -10.92
N ALA A 8 -8.76 -14.38 -10.68
CA ALA A 8 -9.68 -15.10 -11.58
C ALA A 8 -11.02 -14.37 -11.80
N ALA A 9 -11.61 -13.81 -10.75
CA ALA A 9 -12.92 -13.15 -10.77
C ALA A 9 -12.94 -11.92 -9.84
N CYS A 10 -13.86 -10.99 -10.10
CA CYS A 10 -14.04 -9.80 -9.28
C CYS A 10 -14.30 -10.18 -7.82
N LEU A 11 -13.51 -9.59 -6.90
CA LEU A 11 -13.56 -9.88 -5.46
C LEU A 11 -14.88 -9.48 -4.78
N ALA A 12 -15.72 -8.67 -5.43
CA ALA A 12 -17.02 -8.24 -4.90
C ALA A 12 -18.21 -8.97 -5.52
N CYS A 13 -18.22 -9.20 -6.84
CA CYS A 13 -19.41 -9.72 -7.55
C CYS A 13 -19.17 -11.01 -8.35
N GLY A 14 -17.94 -11.53 -8.40
CA GLY A 14 -17.62 -12.76 -9.12
C GLY A 14 -17.57 -12.65 -10.65
N SER A 15 -17.88 -11.49 -11.25
CA SER A 15 -17.75 -11.30 -12.70
C SER A 15 -16.29 -11.41 -13.15
N SER A 16 -16.05 -12.01 -14.31
CA SER A 16 -14.74 -12.05 -14.95
C SER A 16 -14.46 -10.82 -15.82
N ASP A 17 -15.47 -10.03 -16.16
CA ASP A 17 -15.40 -8.90 -17.09
C ASP A 17 -14.81 -7.64 -16.44
N ARG A 18 -13.73 -7.12 -17.03
CA ARG A 18 -12.91 -6.04 -16.48
C ARG A 18 -12.11 -5.30 -17.54
N ASP A 19 -11.78 -4.05 -17.25
CA ASP A 19 -10.87 -3.21 -18.02
C ASP A 19 -9.58 -2.90 -17.26
N ALA A 20 -8.50 -2.63 -17.99
CA ALA A 20 -7.35 -1.95 -17.42
C ALA A 20 -7.75 -0.54 -16.98
N HIS A 21 -7.37 -0.16 -15.75
CA HIS A 21 -7.78 1.13 -15.18
C HIS A 21 -6.59 2.07 -14.94
N HIS A 22 -5.53 1.58 -14.31
CA HIS A 22 -4.35 2.37 -13.99
C HIS A 22 -3.12 1.48 -13.80
N GLU A 23 -1.93 2.02 -13.97
CA GLU A 23 -0.68 1.32 -13.67
C GLU A 23 0.31 2.27 -13.01
N THR A 24 0.93 1.83 -11.92
CA THR A 24 1.90 2.62 -11.16
C THR A 24 3.09 1.77 -10.73
N ALA A 25 4.23 2.41 -10.47
CA ALA A 25 5.37 1.75 -9.86
C ALA A 25 5.10 1.47 -8.37
N ALA A 26 5.84 0.52 -7.79
CA ALA A 26 5.87 0.30 -6.36
C ALA A 26 6.24 1.60 -5.64
N MET A 27 5.40 2.04 -4.71
CA MET A 27 5.68 3.20 -3.89
C MET A 27 6.44 2.76 -2.64
N MET A 28 7.37 3.59 -2.18
CA MET A 28 8.11 3.37 -0.92
C MET A 28 8.94 2.08 -0.91
N ASP A 29 9.18 1.51 -2.08
CA ASP A 29 10.02 0.34 -2.31
C ASP A 29 11.11 0.71 -3.31
N ALA A 30 12.27 0.08 -3.20
CA ALA A 30 13.39 0.35 -4.10
C ALA A 30 13.24 -0.34 -5.47
N SER A 31 12.28 -1.27 -5.62
CA SER A 31 12.09 -1.96 -6.89
C SER A 31 11.36 -1.11 -7.93
N ALA A 32 11.68 -1.34 -9.19
CA ALA A 32 10.94 -0.81 -10.33
C ALA A 32 9.68 -1.64 -10.67
N GLN A 33 9.16 -2.43 -9.73
CA GLN A 33 7.99 -3.27 -9.98
C GLN A 33 6.77 -2.39 -10.30
N ARG A 34 5.99 -2.77 -11.31
CA ARG A 34 4.76 -2.08 -11.68
C ARG A 34 3.53 -2.90 -11.27
N PHE A 35 2.49 -2.18 -10.88
CA PHE A 35 1.23 -2.72 -10.40
C PHE A 35 0.09 -2.17 -11.25
N ARG A 36 -0.72 -3.09 -11.80
CA ARG A 36 -1.89 -2.74 -12.59
C ARG A 36 -3.16 -2.87 -11.76
N PHE A 37 -3.95 -1.82 -11.78
CA PHE A 37 -5.32 -1.83 -11.31
C PHE A 37 -6.26 -2.12 -12.47
N SER A 38 -7.19 -3.04 -12.25
CA SER A 38 -8.28 -3.36 -13.16
C SER A 38 -9.61 -2.92 -12.53
N ARG A 39 -10.57 -2.52 -13.36
CA ARG A 39 -11.92 -2.14 -12.94
C ARG A 39 -12.92 -3.17 -13.46
N CYS A 40 -13.72 -3.76 -12.57
CA CYS A 40 -14.80 -4.66 -12.96
C CYS A 40 -15.90 -3.87 -13.69
N ARG A 41 -16.33 -4.35 -14.86
CA ARG A 41 -17.42 -3.71 -15.63
C ARG A 41 -18.80 -3.89 -15.00
N ALA A 42 -19.00 -4.98 -14.26
CA ALA A 42 -20.31 -5.29 -13.67
C ALA A 42 -20.62 -4.46 -12.41
N CYS A 43 -19.65 -4.31 -11.49
CA CYS A 43 -19.88 -3.63 -10.20
C CYS A 43 -19.00 -2.41 -9.96
N GLY A 44 -18.04 -2.12 -10.85
CA GLY A 44 -17.17 -0.95 -10.74
C GLY A 44 -16.01 -1.07 -9.74
N LEU A 45 -15.86 -2.19 -9.02
CA LEU A 45 -14.73 -2.41 -8.10
C LEU A 45 -13.40 -2.26 -8.85
N VAL A 46 -12.48 -1.48 -8.28
CA VAL A 46 -11.10 -1.37 -8.74
C VAL A 46 -10.19 -2.18 -7.81
N TYR A 47 -9.34 -3.03 -8.38
CA TYR A 47 -8.46 -3.93 -7.62
C TYR A 47 -7.18 -4.24 -8.39
N LEU A 48 -6.14 -4.68 -7.67
CA LEU A 48 -4.90 -5.13 -8.29
C LEU A 48 -5.12 -6.45 -9.03
N ASP A 49 -4.71 -6.48 -10.30
CA ASP A 49 -4.76 -7.68 -11.13
C ASP A 49 -3.68 -7.61 -12.23
N PRO A 50 -2.57 -8.37 -12.09
CA PRO A 50 -2.29 -9.35 -11.04
C PRO A 50 -1.87 -8.70 -9.70
N ARG A 51 -2.07 -9.39 -8.57
CA ARG A 51 -1.77 -8.92 -7.20
C ARG A 51 -0.59 -9.68 -6.57
N VAL A 52 -0.01 -9.15 -5.50
CA VAL A 52 1.00 -9.90 -4.72
C VAL A 52 0.30 -10.99 -3.90
N PRO A 53 0.78 -12.24 -3.89
CA PRO A 53 0.32 -13.26 -2.95
C PRO A 53 0.47 -12.80 -1.51
N ALA A 54 -0.50 -13.13 -0.64
CA ALA A 54 -0.49 -12.65 0.75
C ALA A 54 0.81 -13.00 1.51
N GLY A 55 1.34 -14.21 1.29
CA GLY A 55 2.59 -14.67 1.91
C GLY A 55 3.84 -13.90 1.47
N ASP A 56 3.78 -13.20 0.33
CA ASP A 56 4.89 -12.43 -0.22
C ASP A 56 4.79 -10.92 0.08
N LEU A 57 3.71 -10.44 0.70
CA LEU A 57 3.53 -9.03 1.06
C LEU A 57 4.69 -8.50 1.92
N GLY A 58 5.24 -9.33 2.80
CA GLY A 58 6.36 -8.97 3.68
C GLY A 58 7.59 -8.45 2.94
N ARG A 59 7.77 -8.80 1.65
CA ARG A 59 8.88 -8.30 0.82
C ARG A 59 8.86 -6.78 0.62
N TYR A 60 7.70 -6.14 0.75
CA TYR A 60 7.54 -4.68 0.66
C TYR A 60 7.63 -3.97 2.02
N TYR A 61 7.57 -4.72 3.11
CA TYR A 61 7.57 -4.20 4.48
C TYR A 61 8.84 -4.65 5.22
N THR A 62 9.99 -4.39 4.60
CA THR A 62 11.30 -4.64 5.20
C THR A 62 11.65 -3.56 6.22
N ASP A 63 12.76 -3.73 6.95
CA ASP A 63 13.29 -2.69 7.85
C ASP A 63 13.63 -1.38 7.12
N ALA A 64 13.79 -1.43 5.80
CA ALA A 64 14.00 -0.23 4.97
C ALA A 64 12.70 0.55 4.69
N TYR A 65 11.53 -0.02 4.99
CA TYR A 65 10.24 0.63 4.76
C TYR A 65 10.15 1.93 5.56
N LEU A 66 10.00 3.06 4.85
CA LEU A 66 10.14 4.40 5.44
C LEU A 66 9.25 4.62 6.69
N PRO A 67 7.99 4.17 6.74
CA PRO A 67 7.16 4.30 7.93
C PRO A 67 7.71 3.63 9.20
N TYR A 68 8.55 2.60 9.09
CA TYR A 68 9.15 1.94 10.26
C TYR A 68 10.32 2.70 10.85
N ARG A 69 10.94 3.58 10.06
CA ARG A 69 12.20 4.23 10.41
C ARG A 69 12.04 5.50 11.26
N GLY A 70 10.80 5.90 11.57
CA GLY A 70 10.51 6.99 12.50
C GLY A 70 11.07 8.35 12.08
N PRO A 71 11.18 9.31 13.03
CA PRO A 71 11.75 10.63 12.79
C PRO A 71 13.18 10.62 12.25
N GLU A 72 13.96 9.58 12.57
CA GLU A 72 15.37 9.43 12.20
C GLU A 72 15.55 9.37 10.67
N ALA A 73 14.55 8.88 9.94
CA ALA A 73 14.55 8.83 8.48
C ALA A 73 14.49 10.21 7.79
N TRP A 74 14.18 11.28 8.54
CA TRP A 74 13.89 12.61 7.99
C TRP A 74 15.06 13.60 8.14
N GLY A 75 16.24 13.13 8.57
CA GLY A 75 17.47 13.92 8.64
C GLY A 75 17.29 15.22 9.42
N ARG A 76 17.53 16.37 8.77
CA ARG A 76 17.37 17.70 9.41
C ARG A 76 15.96 17.99 9.93
N TRP A 77 14.95 17.31 9.40
CA TRP A 77 13.54 17.50 9.79
C TRP A 77 13.10 16.60 10.95
N ARG A 78 13.98 15.78 11.51
CA ARG A 78 13.68 14.84 12.60
C ARG A 78 12.91 15.47 13.76
N GLY A 79 13.27 16.70 14.16
CA GLY A 79 12.67 17.38 15.31
C GLY A 79 11.21 17.77 15.06
N LEU A 80 10.89 18.20 13.84
CA LEU A 80 9.54 18.54 13.41
C LEU A 80 8.66 17.29 13.34
N VAL A 81 9.17 16.24 12.71
CA VAL A 81 8.46 14.96 12.59
C VAL A 81 8.18 14.36 13.96
N ALA A 82 9.18 14.29 14.84
CA ALA A 82 9.02 13.77 16.19
C ALA A 82 7.97 14.55 16.99
N SER A 83 7.94 15.88 16.85
CA SER A 83 6.94 16.72 17.53
C SER A 83 5.53 16.51 17.00
N GLY A 84 5.38 16.38 15.67
CA GLY A 84 4.09 16.09 15.03
C GLY A 84 3.54 14.71 15.40
N LEU A 85 4.40 13.69 15.45
CA LEU A 85 4.02 12.35 15.90
C LEU A 85 3.51 12.38 17.35
N ARG A 86 4.28 12.97 18.29
CA ARG A 86 3.85 13.12 19.70
C ARG A 86 2.52 13.86 19.85
N ALA A 87 2.30 14.91 19.07
CA ALA A 87 1.02 15.63 19.10
C ALA A 87 -0.15 14.77 18.62
N THR A 88 0.08 13.97 17.57
CA THR A 88 -0.91 13.02 17.04
C THR A 88 -1.23 11.94 18.07
N ASP A 89 -0.22 11.37 18.72
CA ASP A 89 -0.41 10.32 19.73
C ASP A 89 -1.18 10.85 20.95
N ARG A 90 -0.89 12.06 21.44
CA ARG A 90 -1.67 12.71 22.50
C ARG A 90 -3.15 12.86 22.12
N ARG A 91 -3.43 13.25 20.88
CA ARG A 91 -4.82 13.36 20.37
C ARG A 91 -5.51 12.00 20.29
N ARG A 92 -4.80 10.93 19.90
CA ARG A 92 -5.35 9.57 19.87
C ARG A 92 -5.72 9.08 21.26
N VAL A 93 -4.83 9.25 22.24
CA VAL A 93 -5.10 8.89 23.65
C VAL A 93 -6.33 9.64 24.19
N ALA A 94 -6.47 10.93 23.86
CA ALA A 94 -7.60 11.73 24.30
C ALA A 94 -8.96 11.27 23.72
N ARG A 95 -8.99 10.53 22.60
CA ARG A 95 -10.23 10.00 21.98
C ARG A 95 -10.72 8.68 22.59
N VAL A 96 -9.86 8.00 23.34
CA VAL A 96 -10.17 6.70 23.97
C VAL A 96 -10.58 6.89 25.44
N ARG A 97 -10.58 8.14 25.93
CA ARG A 97 -11.18 8.54 27.21
C ARG A 97 -12.64 8.89 27.02
#